data_AF-A0A7C5W7G3-F1
#
_entry.id   AF-A0A7C5W7G3-F1
#
_cell.length_a   1.000
_cell.length_b   1.000
_cell.length_c   1.000
_cell.angle_alpha   90.00
_cell.angle_beta   90.00
_cell.angle_gamma   90.00
#
_symmetry.space_group_name_H-M   'P 1'
#
loop_
_entity.id
_entity.type
_entity.pdbx_description
1 polymer ?
#
loop_
_entity_poly.entity_id
_entity_poly.type
_entity_poly.pdbx_seq_one_letter_code
_entity_poly.pdbx_strand_id
1 'polypeptide(L)' 'EGELTEEHPKIYQKLHVKYIFKGKDLPMDKIEKAVNLSQERYCGVSAMLAKAAELTHEIVVE' A
#
# COMPACT_ATOMS: atom_id res chain seq x y z
N GLU A 1 -5.25 -3.66 -4.96
CA GLU A 1 -6.36 -4.64 -4.97
C GLU A 1 -6.88 -4.85 -3.56
N GLY A 2 -8.12 -5.32 -3.41
CA GLY A 2 -8.76 -5.48 -2.10
C GLY A 2 -9.66 -6.71 -2.05
N GLU A 3 -9.57 -7.45 -0.96
CA GLU A 3 -10.34 -8.65 -0.66
C GLU A 3 -11.43 -8.30 0.36
N LEU A 4 -12.68 -8.64 0.05
CA LEU A 4 -13.84 -8.35 0.90
C LEU A 4 -14.25 -9.60 1.70
N THR A 5 -14.85 -9.38 2.87
CA THR A 5 -15.53 -10.44 3.63
C THR A 5 -16.73 -11.00 2.86
N GLU A 6 -17.08 -12.26 3.15
CA GLU A 6 -18.19 -12.94 2.47
C GLU A 6 -19.56 -12.46 2.95
N GLU A 7 -19.73 -12.20 4.24
CA GLU A 7 -21.00 -11.81 4.85
C GLU A 7 -21.23 -10.29 4.92
N HIS A 8 -22.49 -9.89 4.98
CA HIS A 8 -22.90 -8.50 5.09
C HIS A 8 -22.84 -7.98 6.54
N PRO A 9 -22.41 -6.72 6.77
CA PRO A 9 -21.86 -5.80 5.77
C PRO A 9 -20.47 -6.24 5.30
N LYS A 10 -20.26 -6.26 3.98
CA LYS A 10 -18.96 -6.63 3.39
C LYS A 10 -17.94 -5.53 3.65
N ILE A 11 -16.84 -5.88 4.29
CA ILE A 11 -15.73 -4.98 4.60
C ILE A 11 -14.45 -5.51 3.98
N TYR A 12 -13.48 -4.63 3.74
CA TYR A 12 -12.16 -5.06 3.29
C TYR A 12 -11.45 -5.83 4.41
N GLN A 13 -11.08 -7.07 4.13
CA GLN A 13 -10.24 -7.88 5.00
C GLN A 13 -8.76 -7.75 4.63
N LYS A 14 -8.45 -7.66 3.32
CA LYS A 14 -7.08 -7.43 2.84
C LYS A 14 -7.06 -6.33 1.80
N LEU A 15 -5.99 -5.55 1.81
CA LEU A 15 -5.70 -4.49 0.87
C LEU A 15 -4.24 -4.62 0.44
N HIS A 16 -4.00 -4.58 -0.86
CA HIS A 16 -2.66 -4.61 -1.43
C HIS A 16 -2.45 -3.39 -2.35
N VAL A 17 -1.48 -2.55 -1.99
CA VAL A 17 -1.19 -1.27 -2.66
C VAL A 17 0.00 -1.43 -3.61
N LYS A 18 -0.19 -1.11 -4.89
CA LYS A 18 0.90 -1.09 -5.87
C LYS A 18 1.38 0.34 -6.08
N TYR A 19 2.63 0.61 -5.78
CA TYR A 19 3.30 1.87 -6.10
C TYR A 19 4.00 1.73 -7.45
N ILE A 20 3.38 2.26 -8.51
CA ILE A 20 3.89 2.12 -9.87
C ILE A 20 4.72 3.36 -10.23
N PHE A 21 6.00 3.16 -10.50
CA PHE A 21 6.92 4.18 -10.99
C PHE A 21 7.31 3.86 -12.43
N LYS A 22 7.41 4.89 -13.27
CA LYS A 22 7.83 4.71 -14.67
C LYS A 22 9.04 5.57 -14.99
N GLY A 23 10.06 5.00 -15.62
CA GLY A 23 11.24 5.76 -16.04
C GLY A 23 12.53 4.95 -16.12
N LYS A 24 13.58 5.59 -16.65
CA LYS A 24 14.92 5.01 -16.73
C LYS A 24 15.77 5.44 -15.53
N ASP A 25 16.65 4.55 -15.07
CA ASP A 25 17.64 4.82 -14.02
C ASP A 25 17.03 5.40 -12.73
N LEU A 26 15.87 4.87 -12.32
CA LEU A 26 15.18 5.32 -11.12
C LEU A 26 16.00 5.02 -9.86
N PRO A 27 16.11 5.98 -8.91
CA PRO A 27 16.84 5.78 -7.66
C PRO A 27 16.00 4.92 -6.69
N MET A 28 16.13 3.60 -6.82
CA MET A 28 15.33 2.63 -6.07
C MET A 28 15.45 2.76 -4.55
N ASP A 29 16.65 3.07 -4.05
CA ASP A 29 16.91 3.33 -2.63
C ASP A 29 16.05 4.47 -2.07
N LYS A 30 15.89 5.54 -2.85
CA LYS A 30 15.07 6.70 -2.47
C LYS A 30 13.59 6.38 -2.57
N ILE A 31 13.19 5.63 -3.59
CA ILE A 31 11.80 5.21 -3.80
C ILE A 31 11.35 4.32 -2.64
N GLU A 32 12.12 3.28 -2.32
CA GLU A 32 11.84 2.38 -1.20
C GLU A 32 11.73 3.16 0.12
N LYS A 33 12.69 4.05 0.38
CA LYS A 33 12.65 4.89 1.59
C LYS A 33 11.41 5.79 1.64
N ALA A 34 11.01 6.38 0.51
CA ALA A 34 9.83 7.23 0.44
C ALA A 34 8.54 6.44 0.68
N VAL A 35 8.41 5.25 0.08
CA VAL A 35 7.26 4.37 0.28
C VAL A 35 7.18 3.90 1.74
N ASN A 36 8.29 3.48 2.34
CA ASN A 36 8.34 3.07 3.75
C ASN A 36 7.93 4.22 4.68
N LEU A 37 8.46 5.42 4.46
CA LEU A 37 8.07 6.61 5.22
C LEU A 37 6.57 6.92 5.09
N SER A 38 6.02 6.77 3.89
CA SER A 38 4.58 6.95 3.66
C SER A 38 3.77 5.95 4.48
N GLN A 39 4.12 4.66 4.42
CA GLN A 39 3.37 3.60 5.09
C GLN A 39 3.50 3.62 6.62
N GLU A 40 4.69 3.90 7.14
CA GLU A 40 4.97 3.80 8.57
C GLU A 40 4.71 5.10 9.34
N ARG A 41 4.84 6.25 8.67
CA ARG A 41 4.92 7.54 9.39
C ARG A 41 3.91 8.58 8.92
N TYR A 42 3.63 8.68 7.62
CA TYR A 42 2.96 9.87 7.08
C TYR A 42 1.54 9.64 6.55
N CYS A 43 1.23 8.47 6.01
CA CYS A 43 -0.08 8.23 5.39
C CYS A 43 -1.14 7.91 6.45
N GLY A 44 -1.87 8.94 6.88
CA GLY A 44 -2.99 8.77 7.83
C GLY A 44 -4.09 7.84 7.32
N VAL A 45 -4.30 7.75 6.00
CA VAL A 45 -5.23 6.79 5.40
C VAL A 45 -4.73 5.36 5.57
N SER A 46 -3.46 5.09 5.25
CA SER A 46 -2.85 3.77 5.50
C SER A 46 -2.92 3.40 6.99
N ALA A 47 -2.66 4.36 7.88
CA ALA A 47 -2.74 4.15 9.33
C ALA A 47 -4.16 3.82 9.83
N MET A 48 -5.19 4.38 9.19
CA MET A 48 -6.58 4.01 9.49
C MET A 48 -6.93 2.64 8.93
N LEU A 49 -6.58 2.37 7.67
CA LEU A 49 -6.91 1.12 6.98
C LEU A 49 -6.19 -0.08 7.60
N ALA A 50 -4.94 0.07 8.03
CA ALA A 50 -4.17 -1.00 8.69
C ALA A 50 -4.76 -1.46 10.03
N LYS A 51 -5.64 -0.65 10.65
CA LYS A 51 -6.39 -1.06 11.85
C LYS A 51 -7.60 -1.94 11.53
N ALA A 52 -8.09 -1.89 10.30
CA ALA A 52 -9.33 -2.54 9.88
C ALA A 52 -9.10 -3.72 8.93
N ALA A 53 -7.99 -3.72 8.20
CA ALA A 53 -7.64 -4.71 7.18
C ALA A 53 -6.14 -4.99 7.18
N GLU A 54 -5.76 -6.18 6.71
CA GLU A 54 -4.37 -6.49 6.40
C GLU A 54 -3.91 -5.62 5.22
N LEU A 55 -2.91 -4.76 5.44
CA LEU A 55 -2.40 -3.86 4.42
C LEU A 55 -1.01 -4.32 3.98
N THR A 56 -0.89 -4.69 2.71
CA THR A 56 0.38 -5.03 2.06
C THR A 56 0.66 -4.04 0.93
N HIS A 57 1.91 -3.98 0.48
CA HIS A 57 2.29 -3.14 -0.65
C HIS A 57 3.47 -3.68 -1.43
N GLU A 58 3.59 -3.26 -2.68
CA GLU A 58 4.72 -3.53 -3.55
C GLU A 58 5.10 -2.30 -4.37
N ILE A 59 6.36 -2.24 -4.81
CA ILE A 59 6.86 -1.25 -5.76
C ILE A 59 7.00 -1.94 -7.11
N VAL A 60 6.38 -1.37 -8.14
CA VAL A 60 6.46 -1.84 -9.52
C VAL A 60 7.16 -0.75 -10.34
N VAL A 61 8.17 -1.15 -11.09
CA VAL A 61 8.91 -0.24 -11.99
C VAL A 61 8.66 -0.65 -13.43
N GLU A 62 8.25 0.32 -14.26
CA GLU A 62 7.99 0.16 -15.70
C GLU A 62 8.88 1.05 -16.58
#